data_AF-A0A481QNV9-F1
#
_entry.id   AF-A0A481QNV9-F1
#
_cell.length_a   1.000
_cell.length_b   1.000
_cell.length_c   1.000
_cell.angle_alpha   90.00
_cell.angle_beta   90.00
_cell.angle_gamma   90.00
#
_symmetry.space_group_name_H-M   'P 1'
#
loop_
_entity.id
_entity.type
_entity.pdbx_description
1 polymer ?
#
loop_
_entity_poly.entity_id
_entity_poly.type
_entity_poly.pdbx_seq_one_letter_code
_entity_poly.pdbx_strand_id
1 'polypeptide(L)'
;MTSFPTPPQPPQPVAESRLQRLFGFRTRLYLTWTALVSLFAGFFLSFDLKFSIILDKLPNLVGLHLAPNGFLQGAALTLFLCVCSIVASSLLGFITALARLSKSAVAFGIASFYTSFFRGTPLLIQILLIYLGLPQLGIVPGAIVAGIIALSLNYGAYLSEIFRAGILGVDYGQREASLALGMRETVIFWRITLPQAMRTIIPPTTNQFISMLKDSSLISVMGVWEVMFLAQSYGRSSYRYIEMLTTAAIIYWLMSIGLELIQARLERHYGKAYVRRS
;
A
#
# COMPACT_ATOMS: atom_id res chain seq x y z
N MET A 1 -42.42 -58.68 16.26
CA MET A 1 -42.47 -57.61 15.24
C MET A 1 -41.90 -56.34 15.86
N THR A 2 -40.61 -56.06 15.66
CA THR A 2 -39.95 -54.85 16.16
C THR A 2 -39.96 -53.81 15.05
N SER A 3 -40.81 -52.79 15.17
CA SER A 3 -40.88 -51.68 14.22
C SER A 3 -39.64 -50.80 14.38
N PHE A 4 -38.83 -50.69 13.33
CA PHE A 4 -37.73 -49.72 13.30
C PHE A 4 -38.29 -48.28 13.28
N PRO A 5 -37.74 -47.36 14.10
CA PRO A 5 -38.15 -45.96 14.04
C PRO A 5 -37.73 -45.34 12.71
N THR A 6 -38.66 -44.62 12.06
CA THR A 6 -38.38 -43.87 10.84
C THR A 6 -37.36 -42.77 11.10
N PRO A 7 -36.37 -42.56 10.21
CA PRO A 7 -35.39 -41.49 10.37
C PRO A 7 -36.09 -40.12 10.40
N PRO A 8 -35.55 -39.16 11.18
CA PRO A 8 -36.13 -37.82 11.28
C PRO A 8 -36.13 -37.13 9.91
N GLN A 9 -37.25 -36.49 9.58
CA GLN A 9 -37.34 -35.72 8.34
C GLN A 9 -36.34 -34.56 8.35
N PRO A 10 -35.73 -34.23 7.20
CA PRO A 10 -34.87 -33.06 7.09
C PRO A 10 -35.66 -31.80 7.45
N PRO A 11 -35.03 -30.81 8.11
CA PRO A 11 -35.69 -29.57 8.49
C PRO A 11 -36.26 -28.90 7.25
N GLN A 12 -37.57 -28.58 7.29
CA GLN A 12 -38.20 -27.85 6.20
C GLN A 12 -37.55 -26.46 6.07
N PRO A 13 -37.30 -25.96 4.85
CA PRO A 13 -36.72 -24.65 4.66
C PRO A 13 -37.64 -23.61 5.30
N VAL A 14 -37.13 -22.91 6.32
CA VAL A 14 -37.83 -21.80 6.97
C VAL A 14 -38.18 -20.79 5.88
N ALA A 15 -39.47 -20.52 5.69
CA ALA A 15 -39.92 -19.54 4.71
C ALA A 15 -39.29 -18.19 5.05
N GLU A 16 -38.31 -17.75 4.24
CA GLU A 16 -37.69 -16.45 4.40
C GLU A 16 -38.77 -15.37 4.46
N SER A 17 -38.75 -14.57 5.53
CA SER A 17 -39.69 -13.47 5.69
C SER A 17 -39.62 -12.55 4.45
N ARG A 18 -40.76 -11.99 3.99
CA ARG A 18 -40.77 -11.02 2.87
C ARG A 18 -39.74 -9.90 3.04
N LEU A 19 -39.47 -9.50 4.28
CA LEU A 19 -38.44 -8.52 4.63
C LEU A 19 -37.02 -9.00 4.34
N GLN A 20 -36.68 -10.27 4.56
CA GLN A 20 -35.39 -10.84 4.19
C GLN A 20 -35.19 -10.89 2.67
N ARG A 21 -36.25 -11.12 1.90
CA ARG A 21 -36.21 -11.06 0.43
C ARG A 21 -36.05 -9.65 -0.12
N LEU A 22 -36.72 -8.65 0.47
CA LEU A 22 -36.60 -7.24 0.09
C LEU A 22 -35.24 -6.65 0.50
N PHE A 23 -34.77 -6.97 1.70
CA PHE A 23 -33.45 -6.60 2.21
C PHE A 23 -32.44 -7.72 1.95
N GLY A 24 -32.24 -8.09 0.68
CA GLY A 24 -31.12 -8.94 0.29
C GLY A 24 -29.76 -8.29 0.58
N PHE A 25 -28.68 -9.07 0.53
CA PHE A 25 -27.32 -8.59 0.81
C PHE A 25 -26.94 -7.34 0.00
N ARG A 26 -27.23 -7.32 -1.30
CA ARG A 26 -26.94 -6.17 -2.19
C ARG A 26 -27.73 -4.93 -1.78
N THR A 27 -29.01 -5.06 -1.47
CA THR A 27 -29.85 -3.93 -1.02
C THR A 27 -29.33 -3.36 0.28
N ARG A 28 -29.01 -4.20 1.27
CA ARG A 28 -28.41 -3.75 2.54
C ARG A 28 -27.07 -3.08 2.32
N LEU A 29 -26.22 -3.66 1.47
CA LEU A 29 -24.92 -3.08 1.13
C LEU A 29 -25.07 -1.67 0.54
N TYR A 30 -25.91 -1.50 -0.50
CA TYR A 30 -26.10 -0.19 -1.11
C TYR A 30 -26.71 0.81 -0.13
N LEU A 31 -27.72 0.42 0.66
CA LEU A 31 -28.30 1.31 1.68
C LEU A 31 -27.26 1.73 2.72
N THR A 32 -26.43 0.81 3.22
CA THR A 32 -25.35 1.12 4.16
C THR A 32 -24.34 2.06 3.53
N TRP A 33 -23.91 1.82 2.29
CA TRP A 33 -22.97 2.69 1.58
C TRP A 33 -23.55 4.08 1.35
N THR A 34 -24.80 4.18 0.90
CA THR A 34 -25.47 5.48 0.75
C THR A 34 -25.55 6.20 2.08
N ALA A 35 -25.95 5.53 3.16
CA ALA A 35 -26.01 6.13 4.50
C ALA A 35 -24.64 6.63 4.97
N LEU A 36 -23.56 5.84 4.79
CA LEU A 36 -22.20 6.24 5.16
C LEU A 36 -21.70 7.41 4.32
N VAL A 37 -21.93 7.40 3.00
CA VAL A 37 -21.55 8.49 2.10
C VAL A 37 -22.34 9.76 2.44
N SER A 38 -23.63 9.66 2.72
CA SER A 38 -24.46 10.79 3.13
C SER A 38 -24.02 11.36 4.49
N LEU A 39 -23.70 10.51 5.47
CA LEU A 39 -23.19 10.94 6.77
C LEU A 39 -21.82 11.61 6.64
N PHE A 40 -20.93 11.04 5.84
CA PHE A 40 -19.62 11.61 5.54
C PHE A 40 -19.74 12.96 4.81
N ALA A 41 -20.57 13.04 3.77
CA ALA A 41 -20.83 14.29 3.06
C ALA A 41 -21.46 15.34 3.98
N GLY A 42 -22.44 14.96 4.80
CA GLY A 42 -23.07 15.84 5.79
C GLY A 42 -22.08 16.39 6.81
N PHE A 43 -21.13 15.57 7.28
CA PHE A 43 -20.05 16.00 8.17
C PHE A 43 -19.19 17.09 7.52
N PHE A 44 -18.74 16.92 6.27
CA PHE A 44 -17.92 17.94 5.59
C PHE A 44 -18.71 19.18 5.20
N LEU A 45 -19.96 19.03 4.78
CA LEU A 45 -20.84 20.16 4.48
C LEU A 45 -21.18 20.98 5.72
N SER A 46 -21.05 20.43 6.93
CA SER A 46 -21.21 21.17 8.18
C SER A 46 -20.14 22.26 8.41
N PHE A 47 -19.02 22.20 7.68
CA PHE A 47 -17.87 23.11 7.88
C PHE A 47 -17.95 24.43 7.10
N ASP A 48 -19.10 24.79 6.52
CA ASP A 48 -19.29 26.03 5.72
C ASP A 48 -18.19 26.23 4.66
N LEU A 49 -17.93 25.17 3.88
CA LEU A 49 -16.80 25.09 2.97
C LEU A 49 -16.94 26.11 1.81
N LYS A 50 -15.91 26.93 1.61
CA LYS A 50 -15.82 27.82 0.45
C LYS A 50 -15.34 27.10 -0.80
N PHE A 51 -16.27 26.55 -1.57
CA PHE A 51 -15.99 25.80 -2.81
C PHE A 51 -15.24 26.61 -3.86
N SER A 52 -15.39 27.94 -3.92
CA SER A 52 -14.62 28.77 -4.85
C SER A 52 -13.11 28.63 -4.65
N ILE A 53 -12.65 28.66 -3.41
CA ILE A 53 -11.22 28.52 -3.08
C ILE A 53 -10.72 27.11 -3.39
N ILE A 54 -11.56 26.10 -3.15
CA ILE A 54 -11.25 24.70 -3.49
C ILE A 54 -11.02 24.60 -5.00
N LEU A 55 -11.96 25.08 -5.82
CA LEU A 55 -11.88 25.02 -7.27
C LEU A 55 -10.68 25.79 -7.83
N ASP A 56 -10.37 26.96 -7.25
CA ASP A 56 -9.22 27.78 -7.67
C ASP A 56 -7.87 27.10 -7.40
N LYS A 57 -7.75 26.34 -6.31
CA LYS A 57 -6.48 25.68 -5.92
C LYS A 57 -6.38 24.23 -6.37
N LEU A 58 -7.50 23.58 -6.72
CA LEU A 58 -7.56 22.18 -7.15
C LEU A 58 -6.55 21.85 -8.27
N PRO A 59 -6.36 22.66 -9.33
CA PRO A 59 -5.41 22.33 -10.39
C PRO A 59 -3.97 22.19 -9.89
N ASN A 60 -3.57 23.00 -8.89
CA ASN A 60 -2.24 22.91 -8.29
C ASN A 60 -2.11 21.67 -7.39
N LEU A 61 -3.14 21.36 -6.59
CA LEU A 61 -3.12 20.16 -5.74
C LEU A 61 -3.15 18.87 -6.55
N VAL A 62 -3.85 18.83 -7.68
CA VAL A 62 -3.84 17.68 -8.60
C VAL A 62 -2.53 17.59 -9.38
N GLY A 63 -1.80 18.70 -9.52
CA GLY A 63 -0.55 18.75 -10.28
C GLY A 63 -0.77 18.95 -11.78
N LEU A 64 -1.86 19.62 -12.18
CA LEU A 64 -2.10 20.04 -13.57
C LEU A 64 -1.20 21.21 -13.97
N HIS A 65 -0.72 21.99 -13.00
CA HIS A 65 0.29 23.03 -13.21
C HIS A 65 1.62 22.61 -12.60
N LEU A 66 2.71 23.03 -13.22
CA LEU A 66 4.05 22.91 -12.66
C LEU A 66 4.26 23.92 -11.53
N ALA A 67 5.17 23.59 -10.61
CA ALA A 67 5.67 24.53 -9.64
C ALA A 67 6.43 25.69 -10.34
N PRO A 68 6.65 26.84 -9.67
CA PRO A 68 7.35 28.00 -10.24
C PRO A 68 8.75 27.70 -10.77
N ASN A 69 9.40 26.65 -10.27
CA ASN A 69 10.69 26.14 -10.74
C ASN A 69 10.58 25.20 -11.96
N GLY A 70 9.39 25.04 -12.54
CA GLY A 70 9.11 24.14 -13.66
C GLY A 70 9.00 22.66 -13.29
N PHE A 71 9.02 22.31 -11.99
CA PHE A 71 8.95 20.91 -11.55
C PHE A 71 7.53 20.44 -11.23
N LEU A 72 7.33 19.13 -11.07
CA LEU A 72 6.05 18.55 -10.64
C LEU A 72 5.65 19.05 -9.24
N GLN A 73 4.34 19.12 -8.98
CA GLN A 73 3.78 19.43 -7.66
C GLN A 73 2.48 18.66 -7.41
N GLY A 74 1.95 18.73 -6.19
CA GLY A 74 0.68 18.12 -5.81
C GLY A 74 0.67 16.60 -5.99
N ALA A 75 -0.44 16.07 -6.50
CA ALA A 75 -0.64 14.65 -6.69
C ALA A 75 0.35 14.06 -7.71
N ALA A 76 0.71 14.81 -8.76
CA ALA A 76 1.72 14.38 -9.72
C ALA A 76 3.10 14.15 -9.06
N LEU A 77 3.54 15.07 -8.20
CA LEU A 77 4.78 14.89 -7.43
C LEU A 77 4.67 13.76 -6.41
N THR A 78 3.52 13.64 -5.75
CA THR A 78 3.24 12.57 -4.79
C THR A 78 3.39 11.19 -5.44
N LEU A 79 2.76 10.99 -6.60
CA LEU A 79 2.87 9.76 -7.37
C LEU A 79 4.30 9.52 -7.88
N PHE A 80 5.00 10.56 -8.33
CA PHE A 80 6.41 10.47 -8.71
C PHE A 80 7.29 9.95 -7.56
N LEU A 81 7.17 10.54 -6.36
CA LEU A 81 7.87 10.10 -5.16
C LEU A 81 7.57 8.62 -4.86
N CYS A 82 6.29 8.25 -4.87
CA CYS A 82 5.88 6.88 -4.56
C CYS A 82 6.40 5.87 -5.60
N VAL A 83 6.35 6.18 -6.90
CA VAL A 83 6.83 5.29 -7.97
C VAL A 83 8.34 5.09 -7.88
N CYS A 84 9.12 6.16 -7.69
CA CYS A 84 10.57 6.04 -7.51
C CYS A 84 10.88 5.21 -6.25
N SER A 85 10.20 5.50 -5.14
CA SER A 85 10.42 4.80 -3.87
C SER A 85 10.01 3.35 -3.91
N ILE A 86 8.91 2.96 -4.55
CA ILE A 86 8.48 1.54 -4.59
C ILE A 86 9.42 0.70 -5.45
N VAL A 87 9.96 1.25 -6.54
CA VAL A 87 10.96 0.58 -7.37
C VAL A 87 12.24 0.34 -6.57
N ALA A 88 12.77 1.38 -5.93
CA ALA A 88 13.96 1.27 -5.09
C ALA A 88 13.73 0.35 -3.86
N SER A 89 12.57 0.44 -3.21
CA SER A 89 12.16 -0.43 -2.11
C SER A 89 12.09 -1.89 -2.54
N SER A 90 11.57 -2.17 -3.73
CA SER A 90 11.45 -3.55 -4.24
C SER A 90 12.83 -4.15 -4.54
N LEU A 91 13.75 -3.37 -5.10
CA LEU A 91 15.13 -3.82 -5.31
C LEU A 91 15.82 -4.09 -3.96
N LEU A 92 15.75 -3.13 -3.04
CA LEU A 92 16.35 -3.25 -1.72
C LEU A 92 15.77 -4.42 -0.93
N GLY A 93 14.43 -4.52 -0.90
CA GLY A 93 13.72 -5.59 -0.23
C GLY A 93 14.07 -6.97 -0.78
N PHE A 94 14.24 -7.10 -2.10
CA PHE A 94 14.63 -8.38 -2.71
C PHE A 94 16.04 -8.79 -2.32
N ILE A 95 17.00 -7.87 -2.40
CA ILE A 95 18.38 -8.11 -1.97
C ILE A 95 18.42 -8.48 -0.48
N THR A 96 17.72 -7.73 0.36
CA THR A 96 17.62 -7.99 1.81
C THR A 96 16.97 -9.34 2.11
N ALA A 97 15.91 -9.72 1.38
CA ALA A 97 15.26 -11.02 1.54
C ALA A 97 16.23 -12.17 1.22
N LEU A 98 16.96 -12.09 0.11
CA LEU A 98 17.97 -13.08 -0.26
C LEU A 98 19.12 -13.14 0.76
N ALA A 99 19.58 -12.00 1.25
CA ALA A 99 20.62 -11.95 2.29
C ALA A 99 20.17 -12.65 3.59
N ARG A 100 18.89 -12.54 3.97
CA ARG A 100 18.32 -13.24 5.14
C ARG A 100 18.02 -14.71 4.91
N LEU A 101 17.98 -15.17 3.67
CA LEU A 101 17.89 -16.59 3.31
C LEU A 101 19.27 -17.22 3.08
N SER A 102 20.33 -16.41 3.08
CA SER A 102 21.70 -16.86 2.88
C SER A 102 22.22 -17.63 4.08
N LYS A 103 23.13 -18.58 3.84
CA LYS A 103 23.90 -19.26 4.88
C LYS A 103 25.02 -18.40 5.48
N SER A 104 25.33 -17.25 4.86
CA SER A 104 26.35 -16.33 5.35
C SER A 104 25.86 -15.56 6.57
N ALA A 105 26.52 -15.74 7.71
CA ALA A 105 26.21 -15.04 8.95
C ALA A 105 26.33 -13.51 8.81
N VAL A 106 27.28 -13.02 8.01
CA VAL A 106 27.46 -11.58 7.77
C VAL A 106 26.29 -11.01 6.98
N ALA A 107 25.90 -11.66 5.88
CA ALA A 107 24.76 -11.21 5.06
C ALA A 107 23.45 -11.25 5.86
N PHE A 108 23.24 -12.33 6.61
CA PHE A 108 22.10 -12.49 7.50
C PHE A 108 22.06 -11.41 8.59
N GLY A 109 23.20 -11.14 9.23
CA GLY A 109 23.33 -10.16 10.31
C GLY A 109 23.04 -8.73 9.84
N ILE A 110 23.67 -8.28 8.74
CA ILE A 110 23.45 -6.94 8.16
C ILE A 110 21.98 -6.76 7.79
N ALA A 111 21.41 -7.74 7.08
CA ALA A 111 20.03 -7.65 6.62
C ALA A 111 19.01 -7.74 7.78
N SER A 112 19.30 -8.52 8.82
CA SER A 112 18.45 -8.60 10.02
C SER A 112 18.51 -7.30 10.83
N PHE A 113 19.69 -6.69 10.97
CA PHE A 113 19.82 -5.38 11.61
C PHE A 113 19.07 -4.29 10.84
N TYR A 114 19.29 -4.19 9.52
CA TYR A 114 18.58 -3.25 8.65
C TYR A 114 17.06 -3.40 8.79
N THR A 115 16.53 -4.62 8.67
CA THR A 115 15.09 -4.85 8.77
C THR A 115 14.52 -4.53 10.15
N SER A 116 15.25 -4.88 11.21
CA SER A 116 14.88 -4.54 12.59
C SER A 116 14.83 -3.03 12.81
N PHE A 117 15.87 -2.31 12.40
CA PHE A 117 15.98 -0.86 12.59
C PHE A 117 14.88 -0.10 11.84
N PHE A 118 14.70 -0.35 10.54
CA PHE A 118 13.77 0.43 9.72
C PHE A 118 12.30 0.10 9.99
N ARG A 119 11.99 -1.13 10.44
CA ARG A 119 10.63 -1.50 10.87
C ARG A 119 10.34 -1.12 12.32
N GLY A 120 11.38 -1.05 13.16
CA GLY A 120 11.30 -0.71 14.58
C GLY A 120 11.32 0.79 14.88
N THR A 121 11.57 1.65 13.89
CA THR A 121 11.63 3.11 14.07
C THR A 121 10.56 3.84 13.24
N PRO A 122 9.99 4.94 13.74
CA PRO A 122 9.01 5.72 12.99
C PRO A 122 9.55 6.30 11.68
N LEU A 123 8.77 6.21 10.61
CA LEU A 123 9.15 6.73 9.29
C LEU A 123 9.44 8.24 9.31
N LEU A 124 8.66 9.03 10.06
CA LEU A 124 8.90 10.47 10.19
C LEU A 124 10.31 10.77 10.75
N ILE A 125 10.76 10.00 11.74
CA ILE A 125 12.10 10.17 12.31
C ILE A 125 13.17 9.81 11.26
N GLN A 126 12.96 8.76 10.48
CA GLN A 126 13.88 8.37 9.41
C GLN A 126 14.00 9.46 8.33
N ILE A 127 12.87 10.07 7.92
CA ILE A 127 12.84 11.20 6.99
C ILE A 127 13.68 12.35 7.54
N LEU A 128 13.47 12.73 8.80
CA LEU A 128 14.19 13.83 9.43
C LEU A 128 15.69 13.54 9.60
N LEU A 129 16.06 12.32 10.02
CA LEU A 129 17.46 11.92 10.15
C LEU A 129 18.21 11.95 8.81
N ILE A 130 17.55 11.54 7.72
CA ILE A 130 18.17 11.56 6.40
C ILE A 130 18.32 13.00 5.90
N TYR A 131 17.30 13.83 6.08
CA TYR A 131 17.33 15.21 5.57
C TYR A 131 18.19 16.16 6.41
N LEU A 132 18.16 16.03 7.74
CA LEU A 132 18.87 16.92 8.67
C LEU A 132 20.18 16.33 9.20
N GLY A 133 20.30 15.00 9.26
CA GLY A 133 21.48 14.31 9.79
C GLY A 133 22.59 14.11 8.76
N LEU A 134 22.27 13.69 7.53
CA LEU A 134 23.29 13.51 6.47
C LEU A 134 24.12 14.78 6.17
N PRO A 135 23.54 16.00 6.19
CA PRO A 135 24.33 17.23 6.04
C PRO A 135 25.47 17.36 7.05
N GLN A 136 25.32 16.83 8.26
CA GLN A 136 26.36 16.85 9.29
C GLN A 136 27.56 15.97 8.93
N LEU A 137 27.39 15.03 8.00
CA LEU A 137 28.43 14.17 7.45
C LEU A 137 28.98 14.71 6.10
N GLY A 138 28.58 15.92 5.69
CA GLY A 138 28.97 16.54 4.43
C GLY A 138 28.13 16.14 3.22
N ILE A 139 27.07 15.34 3.39
CA ILE A 139 26.18 14.91 2.31
C ILE A 139 24.87 15.69 2.41
N VAL A 140 24.58 16.56 1.44
CA VAL A 140 23.38 17.42 1.47
C VAL A 140 22.38 16.96 0.39
N PRO A 141 21.50 15.99 0.69
CA PRO A 141 20.48 15.59 -0.27
C PRO A 141 19.38 16.65 -0.38
N GLY A 142 18.90 16.91 -1.60
CA GLY A 142 17.67 17.69 -1.78
C GLY A 142 16.46 16.99 -1.15
N ALA A 143 15.45 17.74 -0.70
CA ALA A 143 14.32 17.19 0.05
C ALA A 143 13.55 16.06 -0.67
N ILE A 144 13.41 16.16 -2.00
CA ILE A 144 12.81 15.09 -2.84
C ILE A 144 13.66 13.81 -2.76
N VAL A 145 14.97 13.93 -2.92
CA VAL A 145 15.89 12.79 -2.88
C VAL A 145 15.92 12.18 -1.48
N ALA A 146 15.99 13.01 -0.44
CA ALA A 146 15.92 12.58 0.96
C ALA A 146 14.63 11.81 1.25
N GLY A 147 13.49 12.31 0.77
CA GLY A 147 12.19 11.64 0.87
C GLY A 147 12.17 10.29 0.15
N ILE A 148 12.70 10.23 -1.08
CA ILE A 148 12.79 8.97 -1.83
C ILE A 148 13.66 7.96 -1.09
N ILE A 149 14.83 8.36 -0.58
CA ILE A 149 15.74 7.50 0.19
C ILE A 149 15.03 6.98 1.45
N ALA A 150 14.39 7.87 2.21
CA ALA A 150 13.72 7.51 3.46
C ALA A 150 12.58 6.50 3.24
N LEU A 151 11.69 6.78 2.28
CA LEU A 151 10.63 5.85 1.90
C LEU A 151 11.22 4.52 1.39
N SER A 152 12.28 4.56 0.58
CA SER A 152 12.90 3.36 0.01
C SER A 152 13.49 2.45 1.06
N LEU A 153 14.21 3.02 2.04
CA LEU A 153 14.80 2.28 3.14
C LEU A 153 13.73 1.71 4.07
N ASN A 154 12.67 2.46 4.35
CA ASN A 154 11.59 1.98 5.21
C ASN A 154 10.80 0.84 4.54
N TYR A 155 10.24 1.11 3.36
CA TYR A 155 9.42 0.14 2.64
C TYR A 155 10.24 -1.03 2.10
N GLY A 156 11.53 -0.84 1.80
CA GLY A 156 12.43 -1.94 1.48
C GLY A 156 12.54 -2.96 2.61
N ALA A 157 12.52 -2.52 3.87
CA ALA A 157 12.55 -3.42 5.02
C ALA A 157 11.25 -4.21 5.16
N TYR A 158 10.09 -3.58 4.96
CA TYR A 158 8.80 -4.27 4.94
C TYR A 158 8.67 -5.25 3.76
N LEU A 159 9.06 -4.83 2.55
CA LEU A 159 9.05 -5.67 1.36
C LEU A 159 10.00 -6.87 1.50
N SER A 160 11.13 -6.72 2.20
CA SER A 160 12.03 -7.86 2.44
C SER A 160 11.37 -9.01 3.19
N GLU A 161 10.46 -8.72 4.13
CA GLU A 161 9.71 -9.77 4.84
C GLU A 161 8.65 -10.40 3.96
N ILE A 162 7.95 -9.59 3.17
CA ILE A 162 6.96 -10.08 2.19
C ILE A 162 7.64 -11.02 1.20
N PHE A 163 8.79 -10.62 0.66
CA PHE A 163 9.55 -11.43 -0.29
C PHE A 163 10.11 -12.69 0.34
N ARG A 164 10.71 -12.57 1.54
CA ARG A 164 11.23 -13.74 2.28
C ARG A 164 10.11 -14.73 2.60
N ALA A 165 8.97 -14.25 3.09
CA ALA A 165 7.81 -15.09 3.39
C ALA A 165 7.24 -15.74 2.13
N GLY A 166 7.16 -14.99 1.02
CA GLY A 166 6.72 -15.53 -0.26
C GLY A 166 7.65 -16.60 -0.83
N ILE A 167 8.97 -16.43 -0.72
CA ILE A 167 9.96 -17.42 -1.16
C ILE A 167 9.87 -18.68 -0.29
N LEU A 168 9.77 -18.54 1.04
CA LEU A 168 9.63 -19.66 1.97
C LEU A 168 8.27 -20.35 1.91
N GLY A 169 7.24 -19.66 1.41
CA GLY A 169 5.89 -20.20 1.26
C GLY A 169 5.73 -21.16 0.08
N VAL A 170 6.75 -21.32 -0.78
CA VAL A 170 6.74 -22.32 -1.86
C VAL A 170 7.00 -23.70 -1.28
N ASP A 171 6.18 -24.68 -1.65
CA ASP A 171 6.25 -26.06 -1.17
C ASP A 171 7.65 -26.66 -1.35
N TYR A 172 8.20 -27.24 -0.28
CA TYR A 172 9.55 -27.80 -0.27
C TYR A 172 9.72 -28.97 -1.25
N GLY A 173 8.65 -29.73 -1.51
CA GLY A 173 8.63 -30.82 -2.49
C GLY A 173 8.91 -30.36 -3.92
N GLN A 174 8.58 -29.11 -4.28
CA GLN A 174 8.97 -28.54 -5.59
C GLN A 174 10.49 -28.45 -5.71
N ARG A 175 11.17 -28.08 -4.62
CA ARG A 175 12.62 -27.98 -4.58
C ARG A 175 13.27 -29.37 -4.57
N GLU A 176 12.76 -30.31 -3.77
CA GLU A 176 13.26 -31.69 -3.74
C GLU A 176 13.12 -32.40 -5.08
N ALA A 177 11.97 -32.30 -5.74
CA ALA A 177 11.74 -32.88 -7.07
C ALA A 177 12.72 -32.32 -8.11
N SER A 178 12.98 -31.01 -8.06
CA SER A 178 13.92 -30.35 -8.98
C SER A 178 15.37 -30.77 -8.73
N LEU A 179 15.76 -30.96 -7.46
CA LEU A 179 17.06 -31.50 -7.08
C LEU A 179 17.23 -32.95 -7.55
N ALA A 180 16.18 -33.78 -7.45
CA ALA A 180 16.19 -35.16 -7.94
C ALA A 180 16.36 -35.26 -9.46
N LEU A 181 15.92 -34.24 -10.21
CA LEU A 181 16.16 -34.09 -11.65
C LEU A 181 17.55 -33.53 -12.00
N GLY A 182 18.44 -33.35 -11.01
CA GLY A 182 19.81 -32.88 -11.21
C GLY A 182 19.94 -31.38 -11.48
N MET A 183 18.90 -30.58 -11.18
CA MET A 183 18.93 -29.13 -11.40
C MET A 183 19.82 -28.43 -10.38
N ARG A 184 20.60 -27.44 -10.83
CA ARG A 184 21.39 -26.56 -9.94
C ARG A 184 20.47 -25.63 -9.14
N GLU A 185 20.76 -25.40 -7.86
CA GLU A 185 20.01 -24.52 -6.94
C GLU A 185 19.64 -23.15 -7.54
N THR A 186 20.55 -22.51 -8.26
CA THR A 186 20.29 -21.23 -8.93
C THR A 186 19.19 -21.34 -9.99
N VAL A 187 19.17 -22.45 -10.74
CA VAL A 187 18.15 -22.71 -11.76
C VAL A 187 16.81 -23.01 -11.09
N ILE A 188 16.81 -23.81 -10.03
CA ILE A 188 15.60 -24.11 -9.23
C ILE A 188 15.00 -22.81 -8.71
N PHE A 189 15.82 -21.94 -8.11
CA PHE A 189 15.35 -20.67 -7.57
C PHE A 189 14.72 -19.79 -8.66
N TRP A 190 15.43 -19.50 -9.75
CA TRP A 190 14.95 -18.55 -10.77
C TRP A 190 13.81 -19.10 -11.63
N ARG A 191 13.79 -20.41 -11.90
CA ARG A 191 12.79 -21.00 -12.81
C ARG A 191 11.60 -21.63 -12.11
N ILE A 192 11.72 -21.98 -10.83
CA ILE A 192 10.70 -22.77 -10.13
C ILE A 192 10.22 -22.02 -8.89
N THR A 193 11.10 -21.69 -7.95
CA THR A 193 10.71 -21.06 -6.69
C THR A 193 10.22 -19.63 -6.88
N LEU A 194 11.03 -18.77 -7.50
CA LEU A 194 10.71 -17.34 -7.63
C LEU A 194 9.41 -17.09 -8.41
N PRO A 195 9.16 -17.70 -9.59
CA PRO A 195 7.90 -17.48 -10.31
C PRO A 195 6.65 -17.89 -9.52
N GLN A 196 6.76 -18.93 -8.69
CA GLN A 196 5.67 -19.35 -7.80
C GLN A 196 5.50 -18.37 -6.63
N ALA A 197 6.59 -17.97 -5.97
CA ALA A 197 6.61 -16.99 -4.90
C ALA A 197 6.05 -15.62 -5.33
N MET A 198 6.30 -15.19 -6.57
CA MET A 198 5.77 -13.92 -7.09
C MET A 198 4.25 -13.84 -7.00
N ARG A 199 3.53 -14.97 -7.12
CA ARG A 199 2.06 -15.00 -7.02
C ARG A 199 1.55 -14.61 -5.63
N THR A 200 2.29 -14.93 -4.59
CA THR A 200 1.96 -14.59 -3.19
C THR A 200 2.59 -13.27 -2.75
N ILE A 201 3.67 -12.84 -3.41
CA ILE A 201 4.39 -11.59 -3.12
C ILE A 201 3.65 -10.37 -3.67
N ILE A 202 3.15 -10.43 -4.90
CA ILE A 202 2.63 -9.25 -5.60
C ILE A 202 1.46 -8.58 -4.87
N PRO A 203 0.42 -9.31 -4.40
CA PRO A 203 -0.71 -8.68 -3.71
C PRO A 203 -0.31 -7.83 -2.48
N PRO A 204 0.44 -8.35 -1.49
CA PRO A 204 0.89 -7.53 -0.36
C PRO A 204 1.87 -6.42 -0.76
N THR A 205 2.68 -6.60 -1.82
CA THR A 205 3.52 -5.50 -2.34
C THR A 205 2.69 -4.33 -2.86
N THR A 206 1.57 -4.59 -3.54
CA THR A 206 0.67 -3.51 -3.97
C THR A 206 -0.02 -2.83 -2.78
N ASN A 207 -0.36 -3.59 -1.74
CA ASN A 207 -0.88 -3.00 -0.50
C ASN A 207 0.14 -2.07 0.19
N GLN A 208 1.43 -2.45 0.18
CA GLN A 208 2.50 -1.57 0.64
C GLN A 208 2.62 -0.30 -0.21
N PHE A 209 2.41 -0.38 -1.53
CA PHE A 209 2.41 0.81 -2.38
C PHE A 209 1.28 1.79 -2.04
N ILE A 210 0.07 1.29 -1.74
CA ILE A 210 -1.06 2.13 -1.28
C ILE A 210 -0.76 2.77 0.08
N SER A 211 -0.10 2.04 0.98
CA SER A 211 0.33 2.59 2.27
C SER A 211 1.37 3.70 2.08
N MET A 212 2.34 3.46 1.18
CA MET A 212 3.39 4.43 0.83
C MET A 212 2.80 5.73 0.28
N LEU A 213 1.72 5.65 -0.51
CA LEU A 213 1.02 6.82 -1.01
C LEU A 213 0.60 7.75 0.12
N LYS A 214 0.04 7.21 1.21
CA LYS A 214 -0.39 8.00 2.37
C LYS A 214 0.82 8.47 3.18
N ASP A 215 1.76 7.58 3.44
CA ASP A 215 2.97 7.91 4.21
C ASP A 215 3.87 8.96 3.53
N SER A 216 3.79 9.07 2.21
CA SER A 216 4.50 10.12 1.46
C SER A 216 4.10 11.53 1.90
N SER A 217 2.93 11.71 2.52
CA SER A 217 2.52 12.99 3.13
C SER A 217 3.46 13.45 4.25
N LEU A 218 4.21 12.54 4.88
CA LEU A 218 5.21 12.89 5.90
C LEU A 218 6.38 13.68 5.33
N ILE A 219 6.64 13.57 4.01
CA ILE A 219 7.69 14.34 3.32
C ILE A 219 7.39 15.84 3.33
N SER A 220 6.11 16.23 3.47
CA SER A 220 5.65 17.62 3.56
C SER A 220 6.42 18.46 4.59
N VAL A 221 6.90 17.83 5.66
CA VAL A 221 7.65 18.52 6.74
C VAL A 221 8.96 19.14 6.26
N MET A 222 9.51 18.65 5.14
CA MET A 222 10.74 19.16 4.52
C MET A 222 10.48 20.24 3.47
N GLY A 223 9.22 20.68 3.31
CA GLY A 223 8.87 21.70 2.32
C GLY A 223 8.76 21.20 0.89
N VAL A 224 8.56 19.89 0.68
CA VAL A 224 8.32 19.33 -0.65
C VAL A 224 6.89 19.60 -1.08
N TRP A 225 6.69 20.12 -2.29
CA TRP A 225 5.38 20.59 -2.78
C TRP A 225 4.44 19.46 -3.24
N GLU A 226 4.32 18.43 -2.41
CA GLU A 226 3.33 17.37 -2.59
C GLU A 226 1.95 17.80 -2.05
N VAL A 227 0.93 16.94 -2.14
CA VAL A 227 -0.48 17.28 -1.84
C VAL A 227 -0.64 17.88 -0.44
N MET A 228 -0.07 17.25 0.59
CA MET A 228 -0.23 17.68 1.98
C MET A 228 0.42 19.04 2.24
N PHE A 229 1.62 19.29 1.69
CA PHE A 229 2.31 20.57 1.80
C PHE A 229 1.52 21.69 1.13
N LEU A 230 1.04 21.47 -0.11
CA LEU A 230 0.24 22.47 -0.82
C LEU A 230 -1.05 22.79 -0.07
N ALA A 231 -1.72 21.77 0.48
CA ALA A 231 -2.93 21.96 1.25
C ALA A 231 -2.68 22.79 2.52
N GLN A 232 -1.60 22.50 3.26
CA GLN A 232 -1.23 23.30 4.43
C GLN A 232 -0.81 24.73 4.03
N SER A 233 -0.06 24.88 2.94
CA SER A 233 0.43 26.19 2.47
C SER A 233 -0.71 27.10 2.02
N TYR A 234 -1.62 26.60 1.17
CA TYR A 234 -2.80 27.37 0.77
C TYR A 234 -3.80 27.55 1.90
N GLY A 235 -3.95 26.56 2.79
CA GLY A 235 -4.81 26.67 3.97
C GLY A 235 -4.36 27.78 4.91
N ARG A 236 -3.04 27.91 5.14
CA ARG A 236 -2.44 29.01 5.90
C ARG A 236 -2.66 30.36 5.23
N SER A 237 -2.31 30.48 3.95
CA SER A 237 -2.31 31.80 3.27
C SER A 237 -3.71 32.36 3.04
N SER A 238 -4.72 31.49 2.91
CA SER A 238 -6.12 31.90 2.73
C SER A 238 -6.95 31.87 4.02
N TYR A 239 -6.38 31.43 5.15
CA TYR A 239 -7.08 31.15 6.41
C TYR A 239 -8.22 30.12 6.25
N ARG A 240 -8.03 29.14 5.36
CA ARG A 240 -9.04 28.14 4.93
C ARG A 240 -8.47 26.74 5.02
N TYR A 241 -8.05 26.40 6.24
CA TYR A 241 -7.35 25.17 6.54
C TYR A 241 -8.21 23.93 6.33
N ILE A 242 -9.46 23.97 6.78
CA ILE A 242 -10.38 22.82 6.69
C ILE A 242 -10.71 22.54 5.22
N GLU A 243 -10.93 23.57 4.41
CA GLU A 243 -11.20 23.45 2.98
C GLU A 243 -10.04 22.75 2.26
N MET A 244 -8.80 23.19 2.51
CA MET A 244 -7.64 22.62 1.84
C MET A 244 -7.28 21.22 2.34
N LEU A 245 -7.40 20.94 3.65
CA LEU A 245 -7.17 19.59 4.19
C LEU A 245 -8.24 18.59 3.74
N THR A 246 -9.50 19.02 3.64
CA THR A 246 -10.59 18.21 3.06
C THR A 246 -10.29 17.88 1.61
N THR A 247 -9.84 18.88 0.84
CA THR A 247 -9.46 18.68 -0.57
C THR A 247 -8.30 17.68 -0.70
N ALA A 248 -7.26 17.81 0.13
CA ALA A 248 -6.16 16.85 0.17
C ALA A 248 -6.63 15.43 0.51
N ALA A 249 -7.49 15.28 1.51
CA ALA A 249 -8.04 13.98 1.92
C ALA A 249 -8.79 13.31 0.76
N ILE A 250 -9.62 14.06 0.03
CA ILE A 250 -10.31 13.57 -1.17
C ILE A 250 -9.31 13.16 -2.26
N ILE A 251 -8.28 13.96 -2.50
CA ILE A 251 -7.25 13.64 -3.51
C ILE A 251 -6.49 12.36 -3.15
N TYR A 252 -6.02 12.21 -1.90
CA TYR A 252 -5.38 10.95 -1.45
C TYR A 252 -6.33 9.77 -1.56
N TRP A 253 -7.60 9.95 -1.22
CA TRP A 253 -8.59 8.88 -1.31
C TRP A 253 -8.84 8.45 -2.76
N LEU A 254 -8.99 9.40 -3.69
CA LEU A 254 -9.14 9.10 -5.12
C LEU A 254 -7.90 8.41 -5.69
N MET A 255 -6.70 8.84 -5.31
CA MET A 255 -5.46 8.16 -5.69
C MET A 255 -5.40 6.74 -5.11
N SER A 256 -5.80 6.55 -3.85
CA SER A 256 -5.87 5.22 -3.21
C SER A 256 -6.83 4.30 -3.96
N ILE A 257 -8.05 4.77 -4.29
CA ILE A 257 -9.02 4.00 -5.09
C ILE A 257 -8.40 3.60 -6.43
N GLY A 258 -7.71 4.53 -7.11
CA GLY A 258 -7.00 4.23 -8.36
C GLY A 258 -6.00 3.08 -8.23
N LEU A 259 -5.22 3.08 -7.15
CA LEU A 259 -4.26 2.00 -6.84
C LEU A 259 -4.94 0.71 -6.38
N GLU A 260 -6.04 0.78 -5.64
CA GLU A 260 -6.84 -0.39 -5.23
C GLU A 260 -7.46 -1.10 -6.45
N LEU A 261 -7.87 -0.36 -7.46
CA LEU A 261 -8.32 -0.94 -8.73
C LEU A 261 -7.19 -1.69 -9.45
N ILE A 262 -5.96 -1.16 -9.40
CA ILE A 262 -4.77 -1.84 -9.92
C ILE A 262 -4.48 -3.10 -9.10
N GLN A 263 -4.53 -3.01 -7.76
CA GLN A 263 -4.38 -4.16 -6.86
C GLN A 263 -5.39 -5.26 -7.18
N ALA A 264 -6.67 -4.92 -7.31
CA ALA A 264 -7.72 -5.89 -7.62
C ALA A 264 -7.49 -6.59 -8.97
N ARG A 265 -6.93 -5.88 -9.98
CA ARG A 265 -6.55 -6.50 -11.26
C ARG A 265 -5.36 -7.45 -11.10
N LEU A 266 -4.33 -7.04 -10.35
CA LEU A 266 -3.16 -7.89 -10.07
C LEU A 266 -3.57 -9.14 -9.28
N GLU A 267 -4.41 -8.99 -8.26
CA GLU A 267 -4.94 -10.10 -7.47
C GLU A 267 -5.76 -11.07 -8.31
N ARG A 268 -6.59 -10.60 -9.25
CA ARG A 268 -7.32 -11.50 -10.16
C ARG A 268 -6.39 -12.26 -11.10
N HIS A 269 -5.25 -11.68 -11.45
CA HIS A 269 -4.24 -12.33 -12.30
C HIS A 269 -3.43 -13.37 -11.52
N TYR A 270 -2.92 -13.01 -10.33
CA TYR A 270 -2.01 -13.83 -9.52
C TYR A 270 -2.72 -14.74 -8.49
N GLY A 271 -3.92 -14.39 -8.04
CA GLY A 271 -4.68 -15.04 -6.96
C GLY A 271 -5.53 -16.25 -7.39
N LYS A 272 -5.50 -16.67 -8.66
CA LYS A 272 -6.28 -17.82 -9.15
C LYS A 272 -5.98 -19.16 -8.46
N ALA A 273 -4.87 -19.27 -7.72
CA ALA A 273 -4.46 -20.51 -7.06
C ALA A 273 -5.16 -20.79 -5.71
N TYR A 274 -5.68 -19.78 -5.01
CA TYR A 274 -6.34 -19.94 -3.70
C TYR A 274 -7.86 -20.04 -3.76
N VAL A 275 -8.48 -19.87 -4.94
CA VAL A 275 -9.95 -19.84 -5.10
C VAL A 275 -10.55 -21.26 -5.24
N ARG A 276 -9.91 -22.31 -4.70
CA ARG A 276 -10.51 -23.67 -4.70
C ARG A 276 -10.84 -24.19 -3.29
N ARG A 277 -12.16 -24.34 -3.12
CA ARG A 277 -12.94 -25.16 -2.17
C ARG A 277 -13.24 -24.55 -0.79
N SER A 278 -14.30 -23.72 -0.76
CA SER A 278 -15.38 -23.89 0.22
C SER A 278 -16.70 -24.12 -0.51
#